data_AF-A0A1I5CU55-F1
#
_entry.id   AF-A0A1I5CU55-F1
#
_cell.length_a   1.000
_cell.length_b   1.000
_cell.length_c   1.000
_cell.angle_alpha   90.00
_cell.angle_beta   90.00
_cell.angle_gamma   90.00
#
_symmetry.space_group_name_H-M   'P 1'
#
loop_
_entity.id
_entity.type
_entity.pdbx_description
1 polymer ?
#
loop_
_entity_poly.entity_id
_entity_poly.type
_entity_poly.pdbx_seq_one_letter_code
_entity_poly.pdbx_strand_id
1 'polypeptide(L)'
;MNDNEPVRFQQINLNSIPLTEVQANAIFKAFSGKYLTGNYQSFQSLILMEPVPARNRLEWKDLSPKRPKQVNRQTLLEFLSHLLIGFENLDNHQMILFVEHYFALKNPAGIEQHLSSKNISDWRNNKATYLKEISIIFKTIL
;
A
#
# COMPACT_ATOMS: atom_id res chain seq x y z
N MET A 1 7.25 -11.10 27.80
CA MET A 1 5.80 -10.89 27.68
C MET A 1 5.46 -11.01 26.20
N ASN A 2 4.52 -11.89 25.88
CA ASN A 2 4.12 -12.25 24.52
C ASN A 2 3.12 -11.22 24.01
N ASP A 3 3.55 -10.31 23.14
CA ASP A 3 2.66 -9.37 22.43
C ASP A 3 2.66 -9.64 20.92
N ASN A 4 2.54 -10.92 20.54
CA ASN A 4 2.21 -11.31 19.17
C ASN A 4 0.70 -11.61 19.07
N GLU A 5 -0.15 -10.74 19.60
CA GLU A 5 -1.54 -10.75 19.13
C GLU A 5 -1.55 -10.24 17.68
N PRO A 6 -2.02 -11.04 16.71
CA PRO A 6 -2.20 -10.53 15.37
C PRO A 6 -3.25 -9.43 15.46
N VAL A 7 -2.89 -8.21 15.08
CA VAL A 7 -3.82 -7.11 14.88
C VAL A 7 -4.99 -7.66 14.08
N ARG A 8 -6.15 -7.83 14.71
CA ARG A 8 -7.33 -8.37 14.05
C ARG A 8 -7.90 -7.28 13.15
N PHE A 9 -7.47 -7.26 11.90
CA PHE A 9 -8.03 -6.39 10.85
C PHE A 9 -9.53 -6.63 10.59
N GLN A 10 -10.11 -7.67 11.19
CA GLN A 10 -11.54 -8.00 11.15
C GLN A 10 -12.46 -6.88 11.68
N GLN A 11 -11.94 -5.83 12.33
CA GLN A 11 -12.72 -4.67 12.78
C GLN A 11 -12.66 -3.47 11.84
N ILE A 12 -11.89 -3.54 10.76
CA ILE A 12 -11.76 -2.45 9.80
C ILE A 12 -12.75 -2.68 8.65
N ASN A 13 -13.61 -1.71 8.38
CA ASN A 13 -14.60 -1.78 7.29
C ASN A 13 -13.93 -1.60 5.92
N LEU A 14 -13.12 -2.59 5.54
CA LEU A 14 -12.42 -2.68 4.26
C LEU A 14 -12.89 -3.91 3.50
N ASN A 15 -13.00 -3.76 2.19
CA ASN A 15 -13.16 -4.88 1.28
C ASN A 15 -12.13 -4.76 0.17
N SER A 16 -11.62 -5.87 -0.34
CA SER A 16 -10.84 -5.83 -1.56
C SER A 16 -11.76 -5.63 -2.77
N ILE A 17 -11.24 -4.95 -3.80
CA ILE A 17 -11.89 -4.99 -5.10
C ILE A 17 -11.90 -6.46 -5.59
N PRO A 18 -13.02 -6.96 -6.15
CA PRO A 18 -13.06 -8.30 -6.71
C PRO A 18 -12.15 -8.38 -7.94
N LEU A 19 -10.98 -9.00 -7.77
CA LEU A 19 -10.00 -9.20 -8.83
C LEU A 19 -9.98 -10.66 -9.29
N THR A 20 -9.96 -10.87 -10.61
CA THR A 20 -9.54 -12.16 -11.15
C THR A 20 -8.04 -12.39 -10.89
N GLU A 21 -7.59 -13.65 -10.91
CA GLU A 21 -6.16 -13.96 -10.77
C GLU A 21 -5.30 -13.26 -11.83
N VAL A 22 -5.82 -13.15 -13.06
CA VAL A 22 -5.15 -12.46 -14.17
C VAL A 22 -4.97 -10.96 -13.85
N GLN A 23 -6.02 -10.30 -13.34
CA GLN A 23 -5.94 -8.89 -12.93
C GLN A 23 -5.00 -8.70 -11.75
N ALA A 24 -5.08 -9.54 -10.71
CA ALA A 24 -4.20 -9.49 -9.56
C ALA A 24 -2.73 -9.62 -9.98
N ASN A 25 -2.41 -10.59 -10.84
CA ASN A 25 -1.06 -10.77 -11.37
C ASN A 25 -0.62 -9.59 -12.25
N ALA A 26 -1.51 -9.03 -13.06
CA ALA A 26 -1.22 -7.86 -13.89
C ALA A 26 -0.87 -6.64 -13.02
N ILE A 27 -1.64 -6.39 -11.95
CA ILE A 27 -1.33 -5.36 -10.95
C ILE A 27 0.03 -5.64 -10.33
N PHE A 28 0.24 -6.85 -9.77
CA PHE A 28 1.51 -7.18 -9.14
C PHE A 28 2.70 -6.92 -10.06
N LYS A 29 2.65 -7.34 -11.32
CA LYS A 29 3.70 -7.11 -12.31
C LYS A 29 3.88 -5.64 -12.67
N ALA A 30 2.80 -4.88 -12.80
CA ALA A 30 2.87 -3.46 -13.15
C ALA A 30 3.57 -2.63 -12.05
N PHE A 31 3.38 -3.00 -10.79
CA PHE A 31 3.93 -2.28 -9.65
C PHE A 31 5.26 -2.84 -9.14
N SER A 32 5.53 -4.14 -9.34
CA SER A 32 6.76 -4.80 -8.92
C SER A 32 8.01 -4.23 -9.60
N GLY A 33 9.11 -4.15 -8.86
CA GLY A 33 10.40 -3.64 -9.32
C GLY A 33 10.49 -2.11 -9.35
N LYS A 34 9.38 -1.42 -9.63
CA LYS A 34 9.28 0.05 -9.64
C LYS A 34 8.82 0.62 -8.30
N TYR A 35 7.68 0.15 -7.78
CA TYR A 35 7.01 0.72 -6.61
C TYR A 35 7.15 -0.19 -5.38
N LEU A 36 6.99 -1.50 -5.60
CA LEU A 36 7.08 -2.50 -4.55
C LEU A 36 8.11 -3.59 -4.89
N THR A 37 8.70 -4.19 -3.87
CA THR A 37 9.51 -5.41 -3.94
C THR A 37 8.89 -6.44 -3.01
N GLY A 38 8.95 -7.71 -3.38
CA GLY A 38 8.28 -8.78 -2.64
C GLY A 38 7.89 -9.92 -3.59
N ASN A 39 7.28 -10.95 -3.04
CA ASN A 39 6.75 -12.06 -3.83
C ASN A 39 5.23 -11.90 -4.04
N TYR A 40 4.71 -12.63 -5.04
CA TYR A 40 3.29 -12.58 -5.37
C TYR A 40 2.40 -13.10 -4.23
N GLN A 41 2.88 -14.06 -3.44
CA GLN A 41 2.12 -14.61 -2.32
C GLN A 41 1.82 -13.55 -1.26
N SER A 42 2.80 -12.71 -0.90
CA SER A 42 2.60 -11.59 0.02
C SER A 42 1.61 -10.56 -0.55
N PHE A 43 1.59 -10.39 -1.87
CA PHE A 43 0.61 -9.53 -2.53
C PHE A 43 -0.81 -10.15 -2.54
N GLN A 44 -0.92 -11.47 -2.71
CA GLN A 44 -2.19 -12.17 -2.57
C GLN A 44 -2.73 -12.04 -1.14
N SER A 45 -1.88 -12.15 -0.12
CA SER A 45 -2.31 -11.91 1.26
C SER A 45 -2.82 -10.50 1.47
N LEU A 46 -2.27 -9.47 0.82
CA LEU A 46 -2.83 -8.11 0.84
C LEU A 46 -4.24 -8.06 0.21
N ILE A 47 -4.45 -8.67 -0.95
CA ILE A 47 -5.76 -8.68 -1.64
C ILE A 47 -6.80 -9.45 -0.82
N LEU A 48 -6.42 -10.59 -0.26
CA LEU A 48 -7.29 -11.42 0.57
C LEU A 48 -7.41 -10.88 2.00
N MET A 49 -6.66 -9.83 2.34
CA MET A 49 -6.51 -9.26 3.68
C MET A 49 -6.17 -10.32 4.74
N GLU A 50 -5.32 -11.27 4.36
CA GLU A 50 -4.80 -12.32 5.22
C GLU A 50 -3.57 -11.84 6.00
N PRO A 51 -3.34 -12.35 7.23
CA PRO A 51 -2.18 -11.96 8.03
C PRO A 51 -0.85 -12.26 7.32
N VAL A 52 0.07 -11.29 7.35
CA VAL A 52 1.43 -11.43 6.79
C VAL A 52 2.48 -11.38 7.90
N PRO A 53 3.35 -12.40 8.03
CA PRO A 53 4.49 -12.34 8.95
C PRO A 53 5.41 -11.17 8.60
N ALA A 54 5.96 -10.47 9.61
CA ALA A 54 6.75 -9.25 9.39
C ALA A 54 7.88 -9.41 8.36
N ARG A 55 8.57 -10.55 8.36
CA ARG A 55 9.66 -10.89 7.41
C ARG A 55 9.20 -11.07 5.95
N ASN A 56 7.90 -11.24 5.73
CA ASN A 56 7.31 -11.49 4.41
C ASN A 56 6.53 -10.27 3.88
N ARG A 57 6.58 -9.12 4.57
CA ARG A 57 5.92 -7.90 4.12
C ARG A 57 6.43 -7.46 2.75
N LEU A 58 5.56 -6.82 1.98
CA LEU A 58 5.96 -6.14 0.75
C LEU A 58 6.86 -4.96 1.12
N GLU A 59 7.92 -4.71 0.35
CA GLU A 59 8.75 -3.54 0.55
C GLU A 59 8.32 -2.41 -0.37
N TRP A 60 7.92 -1.28 0.18
CA TRP A 60 7.64 -0.07 -0.60
C TRP A 60 8.85 0.86 -0.61
N LYS A 61 9.30 1.26 -1.80
CA LYS A 61 10.49 2.13 -1.97
C LYS A 61 10.08 3.60 -1.94
N ASP A 62 10.39 4.30 -0.86
CA ASP A 62 10.20 5.76 -0.78
C ASP A 62 11.41 6.51 -1.36
N LEU A 63 11.21 7.19 -2.48
CA LEU A 63 12.24 7.87 -3.26
C LEU A 63 12.15 9.41 -3.19
N SER A 64 10.96 10.03 -3.23
CA SER A 64 10.71 11.45 -2.85
C SER A 64 9.29 11.94 -3.18
N PRO A 65 8.65 12.77 -2.33
CA PRO A 65 7.34 13.38 -2.62
C PRO A 65 7.35 14.55 -3.63
N LYS A 66 8.49 15.22 -3.85
CA LYS A 66 8.59 16.41 -4.72
C LYS A 66 8.91 16.10 -6.17
N ARG A 67 9.23 14.84 -6.49
CA ARG A 67 9.64 14.43 -7.83
C ARG A 67 8.53 13.55 -8.40
N PRO A 68 7.81 13.99 -9.44
CA PRO A 68 6.64 13.26 -9.94
C PRO A 68 6.99 11.86 -10.47
N LYS A 69 8.24 11.61 -10.85
CA LYS A 69 8.71 10.28 -11.28
C LYS A 69 9.13 9.36 -10.13
N GLN A 70 9.03 9.81 -8.88
CA GLN A 70 9.57 9.10 -7.72
C GLN A 70 8.45 8.63 -6.80
N VAL A 71 8.54 7.34 -6.47
CA VAL A 71 7.64 6.64 -5.55
C VAL A 71 7.83 7.22 -4.14
N ASN A 72 6.78 7.27 -3.34
CA ASN A 72 6.82 7.74 -1.95
C ASN A 72 5.61 7.18 -1.15
N ARG A 73 5.50 7.54 0.12
CA ARG A 73 4.34 7.13 0.97
C ARG A 73 2.97 7.53 0.41
N GLN A 74 2.84 8.69 -0.24
CA GLN A 74 1.55 9.15 -0.78
C GLN A 74 1.14 8.32 -2.00
N THR A 75 2.09 7.87 -2.83
CA THR A 75 1.78 6.91 -3.90
C THR A 75 1.36 5.54 -3.38
N LEU A 76 1.84 5.12 -2.19
CA LEU A 76 1.36 3.89 -1.55
C LEU A 76 -0.10 4.03 -1.12
N LEU A 77 -0.44 5.17 -0.51
CA LEU A 77 -1.81 5.45 -0.10
C LEU A 77 -2.76 5.49 -1.30
N GLU A 78 -2.35 6.12 -2.40
CA GLU A 78 -3.10 6.11 -3.66
C GLU A 78 -3.25 4.68 -4.21
N PHE A 79 -2.18 3.89 -4.20
CA PHE A 79 -2.25 2.49 -4.64
C PHE A 79 -3.28 1.70 -3.82
N LEU A 80 -3.28 1.86 -2.50
CA LEU A 80 -4.20 1.16 -1.61
C LEU A 80 -5.64 1.63 -1.75
N SER A 81 -5.89 2.93 -2.00
CA SER A 81 -7.25 3.42 -2.24
C SER A 81 -7.87 2.88 -3.52
N HIS A 82 -7.05 2.54 -4.53
CA HIS A 82 -7.52 1.84 -5.72
C HIS A 82 -7.65 0.33 -5.53
N LEU A 83 -6.97 -0.28 -4.55
CA LEU A 83 -7.02 -1.72 -4.34
C LEU A 83 -8.15 -2.13 -3.37
N LEU A 84 -8.52 -1.24 -2.45
CA LEU A 84 -9.37 -1.54 -1.30
C LEU A 84 -10.54 -0.55 -1.19
N ILE A 85 -11.75 -1.09 -1.27
CA ILE A 85 -13.00 -0.35 -1.05
C ILE A 85 -13.07 0.06 0.42
N GLY A 86 -13.32 1.35 0.66
CA GLY A 86 -13.44 1.92 2.00
C GLY A 86 -12.12 2.40 2.61
N PHE A 87 -10.98 2.25 1.91
CA PHE A 87 -9.68 2.69 2.42
C PHE A 87 -9.65 4.19 2.77
N GLU A 88 -10.23 5.05 1.93
CA GLU A 88 -10.32 6.49 2.20
C GLU A 88 -11.09 6.86 3.48
N ASN A 89 -12.00 5.99 3.93
CA ASN A 89 -12.85 6.22 5.10
C ASN A 89 -12.17 5.87 6.42
N LEU A 90 -11.01 5.21 6.37
CA LEU A 90 -10.25 4.88 7.58
C LEU A 90 -9.76 6.13 8.29
N ASP A 91 -9.69 6.08 9.61
CA ASP A 91 -8.94 7.10 10.35
C ASP A 91 -7.42 6.95 10.12
N ASN A 92 -6.66 7.97 10.52
CA ASN A 92 -5.22 7.97 10.28
C ASN A 92 -4.50 6.81 10.98
N HIS A 93 -4.95 6.42 12.17
CA HIS A 93 -4.33 5.34 12.94
C HIS A 93 -4.58 3.99 12.28
N GLN A 94 -5.82 3.74 11.85
CA GLN A 94 -6.19 2.55 11.09
C GLN A 94 -5.39 2.42 9.79
N MET A 95 -5.21 3.51 9.03
CA MET A 95 -4.38 3.51 7.82
C MET A 95 -2.92 3.15 8.12
N ILE A 96 -2.35 3.71 9.19
CA ILE A 96 -0.96 3.42 9.59
C ILE A 96 -0.82 1.94 9.94
N LEU A 97 -1.68 1.42 10.82
CA LEU A 97 -1.65 0.00 11.21
C LEU A 97 -1.81 -0.92 10.00
N PHE A 98 -2.72 -0.59 9.09
CA PHE A 98 -2.93 -1.36 7.87
C PHE A 98 -1.68 -1.36 6.98
N VAL A 99 -1.14 -0.18 6.69
CA VAL A 99 0.06 -0.05 5.85
C VAL A 99 1.24 -0.80 6.47
N GLU A 100 1.51 -0.60 7.76
CA GLU A 100 2.65 -1.21 8.44
C GLU A 100 2.48 -2.73 8.65
N HIS A 101 1.26 -3.26 8.57
CA HIS A 101 1.04 -4.70 8.61
C HIS A 101 1.51 -5.39 7.33
N TYR A 102 1.19 -4.81 6.17
CA TYR A 102 1.49 -5.41 4.86
C TYR A 102 2.80 -4.92 4.25
N PHE A 103 3.29 -3.75 4.66
CA PHE A 103 4.44 -3.10 4.04
C PHE A 103 5.56 -2.78 5.03
N ALA A 104 6.79 -3.01 4.60
CA ALA A 104 7.99 -2.38 5.14
C ALA A 104 8.34 -1.18 4.24
N LEU A 105 8.29 0.04 4.77
CA LEU A 105 8.61 1.24 3.98
C LEU A 105 10.10 1.51 4.11
N LYS A 106 10.84 1.54 3.01
CA LYS A 106 12.28 1.80 3.04
C LYS A 106 12.63 2.99 2.17
N ASN A 107 13.52 3.85 2.67
CA ASN A 107 14.09 4.92 1.86
C ASN A 107 15.13 4.35 0.85
N PRO A 108 15.75 5.18 -0.03
CA PRO A 108 16.71 4.68 -1.00
C PRO A 108 17.98 4.08 -0.38
N ALA A 109 18.28 4.43 0.88
CA ALA A 109 19.39 3.89 1.66
C ALA A 109 19.03 2.57 2.38
N GLY A 110 17.81 2.05 2.19
CA GLY A 110 17.33 0.81 2.83
C GLY A 110 16.90 0.99 4.29
N ILE A 111 16.88 2.22 4.80
CA ILE A 111 16.47 2.52 6.17
C ILE A 111 14.94 2.46 6.24
N GLU A 112 14.43 1.69 7.19
CA GLU A 112 13.00 1.57 7.45
C GLU A 112 12.41 2.90 7.93
N GLN A 113 11.22 3.19 7.45
CA GLN A 113 10.48 4.40 7.74
C GLN A 113 9.03 4.07 8.10
N HIS A 114 8.40 4.98 8.83
CA HIS A 114 7.01 4.85 9.23
C HIS A 114 6.11 5.78 8.43
N LEU A 115 4.84 5.40 8.35
CA LEU A 115 3.79 6.28 7.86
C LEU A 115 3.38 7.24 9.00
N SER A 116 3.26 8.53 8.70
CA SER A 116 2.77 9.52 9.65
C SER A 116 1.38 10.03 9.27
N SER A 117 0.66 10.57 10.25
CA SER A 117 -0.61 11.29 10.02
C SER A 117 -0.46 12.44 9.02
N LYS A 118 0.71 13.09 8.99
CA LYS A 118 1.03 14.11 7.99
C LYS A 118 1.04 13.53 6.57
N ASN A 119 1.62 12.34 6.37
CA ASN A 119 1.63 11.72 5.04
C ASN A 119 0.21 11.45 4.52
N ILE A 120 -0.69 11.03 5.41
CA ILE A 120 -2.09 10.76 5.09
C ILE A 120 -2.84 12.05 4.78
N SER A 121 -2.70 13.07 5.63
CA SER A 121 -3.29 14.39 5.42
C SER A 121 -2.80 15.00 4.10
N ASP A 122 -1.51 14.87 3.82
CA ASP A 122 -0.94 15.37 2.57
C ASP A 122 -1.56 14.60 1.39
N TRP A 123 -1.60 13.26 1.40
CA TRP A 123 -2.24 12.45 0.34
C TRP A 123 -3.69 12.86 0.07
N ARG A 124 -4.54 12.96 1.10
CA ARG A 124 -5.97 13.34 0.96
C ARG A 124 -6.18 14.69 0.28
N ASN A 125 -5.25 15.63 0.46
CA ASN A 125 -5.35 16.99 -0.09
C ASN A 125 -4.50 17.19 -1.35
N ASN A 126 -3.68 16.22 -1.72
CA ASN A 126 -2.71 16.35 -2.80
C ASN A 126 -3.38 16.11 -4.16
N LYS A 127 -3.24 17.09 -5.07
CA LYS A 127 -3.74 17.01 -6.46
C LYS A 127 -2.63 16.78 -7.49
N ALA A 128 -1.44 16.35 -7.05
CA ALA A 128 -0.28 16.20 -7.91
C ALA A 128 -0.51 15.19 -9.03
N THR A 129 0.04 15.49 -10.21
CA THR A 129 -0.09 14.67 -11.41
C THR A 129 0.44 13.24 -11.21
N TYR A 130 1.48 13.05 -10.40
CA TYR A 130 2.06 11.72 -10.20
C TYR A 130 1.13 10.75 -9.44
N LEU A 131 0.21 11.25 -8.62
CA LEU A 131 -0.82 10.39 -8.00
C LEU A 131 -1.80 9.92 -9.08
N LYS A 132 -2.16 10.79 -10.03
CA LYS A 132 -3.03 10.45 -11.16
C LYS A 132 -2.43 9.35 -12.05
N GLU A 133 -1.10 9.27 -12.16
CA GLU A 133 -0.44 8.19 -12.92
C GLU A 133 -0.77 6.81 -12.33
N ILE A 134 -0.81 6.68 -11.00
CA ILE A 134 -1.22 5.44 -10.32
C ILE A 134 -2.67 5.11 -10.66
N SER A 135 -3.57 6.09 -10.54
CA SER A 135 -4.99 5.89 -10.84
C SER A 135 -5.22 5.48 -12.31
N ILE A 136 -4.43 6.00 -13.26
CA ILE A 136 -4.51 5.65 -14.68
C ILE A 136 -4.08 4.19 -14.93
N ILE A 137 -3.04 3.70 -14.23
CA ILE A 137 -2.61 2.30 -14.33
C ILE A 137 -3.76 1.36 -13.93
N PHE A 138 -4.43 1.65 -12.81
CA PHE A 138 -5.58 0.84 -12.39
C PHE A 138 -6.72 0.84 -13.40
N LYS A 139 -7.08 1.99 -13.99
CA LYS A 139 -8.12 2.07 -15.05
C LYS A 139 -7.80 1.27 -16.32
N THR A 140 -6.53 0.92 -16.52
CA THR A 140 -6.10 0.12 -17.67
C THR A 140 -6.16 -1.38 -17.35
N ILE A 141 -6.05 -1.75 -16.07
CA ILE A 141 -6.03 -3.13 -15.61
C ILE A 141 -7.41 -3.62 -15.16
N LEU A 142 -8.18 -2.75 -14.50
CA LEU A 142 -9.54 -2.99 -14.00
C LEU A 142 -10.58 -2.57 -15.03
#